data_AF-A0AAN1PHG6-F1
#
_entry.id   AF-A0AAN1PHG6-F1
#
_cell.length_a   1.000
_cell.length_b   1.000
_cell.length_c   1.000
_cell.angle_alpha   90.00
_cell.angle_beta   90.00
_cell.angle_gamma   90.00
#
_symmetry.space_group_name_H-M   'P 1'
#
loop_
_entity.id
_entity.type
_entity.pdbx_description
1 polymer ?
#
loop_
_entity_poly.entity_id
_entity_poly.type
_entity_poly.pdbx_seq_one_letter_code
_entity_poly.pdbx_strand_id
1 'polypeptide(L)'
;MTTLGLVDAEQRNMVASFPAFDPEQDDLMAFRRDLVEGTTALLNSRSIQYEEQLVPGTDDAPDVRIILFHPPKSKRTTSAILYVHGGGMIAGTPDMQAGTLGRLASETGTMIVSVDYRLAPEAPFPGGLEDVYAALIWLHDCAEEMGIDSDRIMVMGDSGGGCLAAATTLLARDRGKVKLHAQVLIYPMLDLRTGGANAPSDDPTTGEFVWTRAQNQHAWSAVRGKLAADDPRFGYLSPAFMPDLSGLPATFIITGALDLFRDEDITFAHRLWKAAVPTELIVYANAVHAFDLLPSALGERVRHDVLEAVRRLL
;
A
#
# COMPACT_ATOMS: atom_id res chain seq x y z
N MET A 1 29.39 -7.24 5.44
CA MET A 1 29.61 -6.32 4.31
C MET A 1 28.27 -5.68 4.04
N THR A 2 28.17 -4.36 4.08
CA THR A 2 26.88 -3.67 3.84
C THR A 2 26.50 -3.83 2.37
N THR A 3 25.21 -4.00 2.09
CA THR A 3 24.70 -4.09 0.71
C THR A 3 24.52 -2.73 0.05
N LEU A 4 24.97 -1.65 0.70
CA LEU A 4 24.87 -0.27 0.20
C LEU A 4 25.51 -0.09 -1.20
N GLY A 5 26.57 -0.85 -1.50
CA GLY A 5 27.19 -0.86 -2.84
C GLY A 5 26.29 -1.41 -3.95
N LEU A 6 25.26 -2.19 -3.59
CA LEU A 6 24.25 -2.73 -4.49
C LEU A 6 23.08 -1.75 -4.74
N VAL A 7 22.90 -0.73 -3.88
CA VAL A 7 21.85 0.27 -4.04
C VAL A 7 22.13 1.14 -5.27
N ASP A 8 21.07 1.57 -5.94
CA ASP A 8 21.12 2.51 -7.06
C ASP A 8 22.05 3.70 -6.73
N ALA A 9 22.90 4.06 -7.68
CA ALA A 9 23.98 5.00 -7.42
C ALA A 9 23.48 6.42 -7.09
N GLU A 10 22.34 6.83 -7.66
CA GLU A 10 21.73 8.15 -7.41
C GLU A 10 21.03 8.19 -6.05
N GLN A 11 20.49 7.05 -5.60
CA GLN A 11 19.78 6.95 -4.33
C GLN A 11 20.69 6.66 -3.13
N ARG A 12 21.87 6.08 -3.35
CA ARG A 12 22.76 5.53 -2.30
C ARG A 12 23.03 6.48 -1.13
N ASN A 13 23.34 7.74 -1.41
CA ASN A 13 23.67 8.71 -0.35
C ASN A 13 22.45 9.05 0.51
N MET A 14 21.27 9.15 -0.10
CA MET A 14 20.02 9.44 0.61
C MET A 14 19.60 8.23 1.45
N VAL A 15 19.66 7.03 0.88
CA VAL A 15 19.38 5.78 1.57
C VAL A 15 20.30 5.60 2.78
N ALA A 16 21.59 5.89 2.65
CA ALA A 16 22.56 5.82 3.76
C ALA A 16 22.31 6.86 4.86
N SER A 17 21.55 7.92 4.58
CA SER A 17 21.25 9.00 5.52
C SER A 17 19.95 8.81 6.30
N PHE A 18 19.10 7.86 5.89
CA PHE A 18 17.84 7.62 6.58
C PHE A 18 18.08 6.97 7.94
N PRO A 19 17.52 7.55 9.02
CA PRO A 19 17.59 6.92 10.32
C PRO A 19 16.78 5.62 10.29
N ALA A 20 17.37 4.55 10.80
CA ALA A 20 16.61 3.35 11.08
C ALA A 20 15.85 3.58 12.39
N PHE A 21 14.51 3.59 12.34
CA PHE A 21 13.68 3.49 13.53
C PHE A 21 13.98 2.17 14.26
N ASP A 22 14.45 2.26 15.50
CA ASP A 22 14.65 1.14 16.41
C ASP A 22 13.43 1.05 17.35
N PRO A 23 12.54 0.06 17.16
CA PRO A 23 11.32 -0.03 17.96
C PRO A 23 11.54 -0.32 19.45
N GLU A 24 12.75 -0.70 19.86
CA GLU A 24 13.09 -0.88 21.28
C GLU A 24 13.55 0.41 21.97
N GLN A 25 13.99 1.41 21.20
CA GLN A 25 14.63 2.61 21.71
C GLN A 25 13.90 3.91 21.34
N ASP A 26 13.25 3.94 20.18
CA ASP A 26 12.68 5.14 19.61
C ASP A 26 11.19 5.33 19.98
N ASP A 27 10.77 6.60 20.06
CA ASP A 27 9.38 6.97 20.30
C ASP A 27 8.53 6.81 19.02
N LEU A 28 7.52 5.95 19.06
CA LEU A 28 6.59 5.73 17.94
C LEU A 28 5.92 7.04 17.48
N MET A 29 5.60 7.95 18.42
CA MET A 29 4.95 9.21 18.05
C MET A 29 5.91 10.16 17.35
N ALA A 30 7.19 10.18 17.72
CA ALA A 30 8.24 10.87 16.97
C ALA A 30 8.41 10.27 15.58
N PHE A 31 8.53 8.94 15.48
CA PHE A 31 8.62 8.25 14.18
C PHE A 31 7.46 8.60 13.25
N ARG A 32 6.21 8.58 13.76
CA ARG A 32 5.02 8.98 12.99
C ARG A 32 5.11 10.41 12.46
N ARG A 33 5.51 11.37 13.30
CA ARG A 33 5.66 12.78 12.88
C ARG A 33 6.75 12.92 11.82
N ASP A 34 7.91 12.33 12.06
CA ASP A 34 9.08 12.47 11.19
C ASP A 34 8.83 11.82 9.82
N LEU A 35 8.13 10.67 9.80
CA LEU A 35 7.70 10.01 8.56
C LEU A 35 6.79 10.93 7.73
N VAL A 36 5.77 11.52 8.36
CA VAL A 36 4.81 12.40 7.68
C VAL A 36 5.51 13.67 7.18
N GLU A 37 6.31 14.32 8.01
CA GLU A 37 7.03 15.54 7.65
C GLU A 37 8.02 15.29 6.50
N GLY A 38 8.87 14.27 6.63
CA GLY A 38 9.88 13.92 5.63
C GLY A 38 9.28 13.54 4.28
N THR A 39 8.24 12.68 4.29
CA THR A 39 7.57 12.24 3.06
C THR A 39 6.81 13.38 2.39
N THR A 40 6.10 14.20 3.17
CA THR A 40 5.38 15.37 2.66
C THR A 40 6.35 16.37 2.02
N ALA A 41 7.47 16.68 2.68
CA ALA A 41 8.48 17.59 2.15
C ALA A 41 9.08 17.08 0.82
N LEU A 42 9.23 15.75 0.69
CA LEU A 42 9.76 15.13 -0.51
C LEU A 42 8.77 15.13 -1.69
N LEU A 43 7.50 14.81 -1.44
CA LEU A 43 6.53 14.51 -2.49
C LEU A 43 5.64 15.71 -2.87
N ASN A 44 5.45 16.66 -1.95
CA ASN A 44 4.47 17.74 -2.08
C ASN A 44 5.13 19.09 -2.37
N SER A 45 5.99 19.14 -3.40
CA SER A 45 6.69 20.36 -3.82
C SER A 45 5.78 21.46 -4.42
N ARG A 46 4.50 21.17 -4.64
CA ARG A 46 3.49 22.11 -5.16
C ARG A 46 2.19 21.96 -4.40
N SER A 47 1.44 23.06 -4.26
CA SER A 47 0.09 23.02 -3.72
C SER A 47 -0.82 22.17 -4.61
N ILE A 48 -1.43 21.14 -4.04
CA ILE A 48 -2.47 20.33 -4.65
C ILE A 48 -3.79 20.68 -3.98
N GLN A 49 -4.84 20.84 -4.80
CA GLN A 49 -6.20 20.98 -4.31
C GLN A 49 -6.81 19.60 -4.17
N TYR A 50 -7.35 19.30 -3.01
CA TYR A 50 -8.12 18.10 -2.73
C TYR A 50 -9.30 18.45 -1.83
N GLU A 51 -10.29 17.57 -1.80
CA GLU A 51 -11.45 17.68 -0.92
C GLU A 51 -11.31 16.65 0.21
N GLU A 52 -11.72 17.02 1.41
CA GLU A 52 -11.74 16.13 2.56
C GLU A 52 -13.19 15.81 2.93
N GLN A 53 -13.45 14.55 3.26
CA GLN A 53 -14.77 14.12 3.71
C GLN A 53 -14.63 13.07 4.82
N LEU A 54 -15.64 13.00 5.69
CA LEU A 54 -15.84 11.88 6.62
C LEU A 54 -16.89 10.94 6.03
N VAL A 55 -16.61 9.65 6.03
CA VAL A 55 -17.53 8.60 5.58
C VAL A 55 -17.85 7.65 6.73
N PRO A 56 -19.06 7.07 6.78
CA PRO A 56 -19.42 6.16 7.86
C PRO A 56 -18.46 4.97 7.96
N GLY A 57 -18.00 4.65 9.17
CA GLY A 57 -17.27 3.41 9.46
C GLY A 57 -18.18 2.18 9.41
N THR A 58 -17.60 0.98 9.51
CA THR A 58 -18.38 -0.26 9.65
C THR A 58 -18.95 -0.41 11.06
N ASP A 59 -20.20 -0.87 11.17
CA ASP A 59 -20.88 -1.12 12.45
C ASP A 59 -20.81 0.10 13.39
N ASP A 60 -20.25 -0.05 14.60
CA ASP A 60 -20.10 1.02 15.60
C ASP A 60 -18.73 1.73 15.53
N ALA A 61 -17.96 1.53 14.45
CA ALA A 61 -16.67 2.20 14.26
C ALA A 61 -16.86 3.71 14.00
N PRO A 62 -15.89 4.56 14.37
CA PRO A 62 -15.93 5.98 14.05
C PRO A 62 -15.92 6.20 12.53
N ASP A 63 -16.35 7.38 12.11
CA ASP A 63 -16.23 7.82 10.72
C ASP A 63 -14.77 7.81 10.26
N VAL A 64 -14.57 7.46 8.99
CA VAL A 64 -13.27 7.38 8.33
C VAL A 64 -13.06 8.66 7.52
N ARG A 65 -11.93 9.32 7.73
CA ARG A 65 -11.53 10.45 6.89
C ARG A 65 -11.01 9.94 5.54
N ILE A 66 -11.43 10.61 4.48
CA ILE A 66 -10.96 10.37 3.12
C ILE A 66 -10.53 11.68 2.47
N ILE A 67 -9.56 11.57 1.55
CA ILE A 67 -9.11 12.67 0.69
C ILE A 67 -9.45 12.34 -0.77
N LEU A 68 -10.13 13.26 -1.43
CA LEU A 68 -10.62 13.14 -2.80
C LEU A 68 -9.76 13.99 -3.74
N PHE A 69 -9.13 13.33 -4.70
CA PHE A 69 -8.42 13.97 -5.80
C PHE A 69 -9.25 13.87 -7.08
N HIS A 70 -9.87 14.98 -7.45
CA HIS A 70 -10.67 15.08 -8.66
C HIS A 70 -9.77 15.25 -9.89
N PRO A 71 -10.00 14.51 -10.99
CA PRO A 71 -9.33 14.80 -12.25
C PRO A 71 -9.81 16.15 -12.83
N PRO A 72 -9.07 16.75 -13.77
CA PRO A 72 -9.47 17.99 -14.43
C PRO A 72 -10.87 17.88 -15.05
N LYS A 73 -11.70 18.93 -14.91
CA LYS A 73 -13.08 18.99 -15.45
C LYS A 73 -13.19 18.72 -16.96
N SER A 74 -12.10 18.85 -17.71
CA SER A 74 -12.04 18.54 -19.14
C SER A 74 -12.04 17.03 -19.44
N LYS A 75 -11.79 16.18 -18.45
CA LYS A 75 -11.84 14.72 -18.56
C LYS A 75 -13.14 14.22 -17.92
N ARG A 76 -13.85 13.33 -18.61
CA ARG A 76 -14.98 12.60 -18.02
C ARG A 76 -14.42 11.51 -17.12
N THR A 77 -14.57 11.65 -15.81
CA THR A 77 -14.27 10.59 -14.84
C THR A 77 -15.23 9.44 -15.07
N THR A 78 -14.73 8.22 -15.23
CA THR A 78 -15.56 7.00 -15.28
C THR A 78 -15.00 5.88 -14.41
N SER A 79 -13.89 6.13 -13.70
CA SER A 79 -13.21 5.16 -12.85
C SER A 79 -12.76 5.82 -11.57
N ALA A 80 -12.48 4.99 -10.57
CA ALA A 80 -11.91 5.43 -9.31
C ALA A 80 -10.83 4.49 -8.79
N ILE A 81 -9.89 5.04 -8.03
CA ILE A 81 -8.88 4.30 -7.29
C ILE A 81 -9.09 4.59 -5.81
N LEU A 82 -9.38 3.54 -5.03
CA LEU A 82 -9.25 3.59 -3.58
C LEU A 82 -7.77 3.40 -3.24
N TYR A 83 -7.12 4.45 -2.76
CA TYR A 83 -5.70 4.41 -2.41
C TYR A 83 -5.51 4.25 -0.89
N VAL A 84 -4.54 3.41 -0.51
CA VAL A 84 -4.22 3.07 0.87
C VAL A 84 -2.73 3.29 1.13
N HIS A 85 -2.40 4.21 2.04
CA HIS A 85 -1.02 4.63 2.27
C HIS A 85 -0.18 3.59 3.03
N GLY A 86 1.13 3.58 2.77
CA GLY A 86 2.13 2.83 3.52
C GLY A 86 2.42 3.34 4.93
N GLY A 87 3.47 2.79 5.56
CA GLY A 87 3.85 3.06 6.96
C GLY A 87 3.66 1.87 7.90
N GLY A 88 3.71 0.65 7.36
CA GLY A 88 3.63 -0.60 8.14
C GLY A 88 2.33 -0.79 8.91
N MET A 89 1.25 -0.08 8.54
CA MET A 89 -0.02 -0.01 9.26
C MET A 89 0.09 0.52 10.70
N ILE A 90 1.25 1.10 11.06
CA ILE A 90 1.53 1.71 12.36
C ILE A 90 1.83 3.20 12.28
N ALA A 91 2.03 3.74 11.07
CA ALA A 91 2.37 5.13 10.80
C ALA A 91 1.84 5.55 9.42
N GLY A 92 1.98 6.85 9.12
CA GLY A 92 1.58 7.45 7.84
C GLY A 92 0.19 8.09 7.88
N THR A 93 -0.09 8.90 6.86
CA THR A 93 -1.39 9.53 6.60
C THR A 93 -1.61 9.64 5.09
N PRO A 94 -2.86 9.80 4.61
CA PRO A 94 -3.12 10.01 3.18
C PRO A 94 -2.46 11.29 2.61
N ASP A 95 -2.22 12.31 3.44
CA ASP A 95 -1.65 13.61 3.05
C ASP A 95 -0.20 13.50 2.53
N MET A 96 0.54 12.49 2.99
CA MET A 96 1.95 12.28 2.61
C MET A 96 2.17 12.22 1.10
N GLN A 97 1.20 11.66 0.37
CA GLN A 97 1.30 11.44 -1.08
C GLN A 97 0.39 12.36 -1.91
N ALA A 98 -0.19 13.41 -1.32
CA ALA A 98 -1.16 14.28 -2.01
C ALA A 98 -0.63 14.82 -3.37
N GLY A 99 0.65 15.17 -3.43
CA GLY A 99 1.39 15.54 -4.64
C GLY A 99 1.34 14.49 -5.74
N THR A 100 1.67 13.25 -5.39
CA THR A 100 1.73 12.11 -6.31
C THR A 100 0.34 11.67 -6.73
N LEU A 101 -0.61 11.57 -5.79
CA LEU A 101 -2.00 11.18 -6.08
C LEU A 101 -2.71 12.23 -6.94
N GLY A 102 -2.56 13.52 -6.65
CA GLY A 102 -3.13 14.59 -7.47
C GLY A 102 -2.60 14.58 -8.92
N ARG A 103 -1.32 14.27 -9.12
CA ARG A 103 -0.74 14.07 -10.46
C ARG A 103 -1.33 12.83 -11.14
N LEU A 104 -1.40 11.70 -10.43
CA LEU A 104 -1.96 10.47 -10.96
C LEU A 104 -3.42 10.66 -11.40
N ALA A 105 -4.26 11.28 -10.58
CA ALA A 105 -5.64 11.62 -10.91
C ALA A 105 -5.73 12.48 -12.18
N SER A 106 -4.87 13.50 -12.28
CA SER A 106 -4.81 14.38 -13.44
C SER A 106 -4.40 13.66 -14.73
N GLU A 107 -3.36 12.82 -14.66
CA GLU A 107 -2.79 12.14 -15.82
C GLU A 107 -3.65 10.99 -16.33
N THR A 108 -4.35 10.30 -15.43
CA THR A 108 -5.24 9.16 -15.76
C THR A 108 -6.67 9.60 -16.07
N GLY A 109 -7.13 10.73 -15.51
CA GLY A 109 -8.55 11.10 -15.61
C GLY A 109 -9.44 10.30 -14.66
N THR A 110 -8.87 9.81 -13.56
CA THR A 110 -9.51 8.92 -12.58
C THR A 110 -9.66 9.64 -11.25
N MET A 111 -10.79 9.40 -10.55
CA MET A 111 -10.96 9.85 -9.17
C MET A 111 -10.02 9.05 -8.26
N ILE A 112 -9.31 9.70 -7.34
CA ILE A 112 -8.59 8.98 -6.29
C ILE A 112 -9.21 9.30 -4.93
N VAL A 113 -9.56 8.25 -4.20
CA VAL A 113 -10.05 8.30 -2.82
C VAL A 113 -8.97 7.74 -1.91
N SER A 114 -8.25 8.60 -1.19
CA SER A 114 -7.18 8.21 -0.28
C SER A 114 -7.73 8.06 1.15
N VAL A 115 -7.52 6.90 1.78
CA VAL A 115 -8.15 6.56 3.06
C VAL A 115 -7.23 6.86 4.25
N ASP A 116 -7.75 7.55 5.26
CA ASP A 116 -7.11 7.77 6.56
C ASP A 116 -7.54 6.68 7.56
N TYR A 117 -6.98 5.48 7.39
CA TYR A 117 -7.34 4.32 8.20
C TYR A 117 -6.69 4.39 9.59
N ARG A 118 -7.34 3.81 10.61
CA ARG A 118 -6.79 3.79 11.96
C ARG A 118 -5.55 2.90 12.03
N LEU A 119 -4.54 3.38 12.75
CA LEU A 119 -3.24 2.74 12.88
C LEU A 119 -3.17 1.82 14.10
N ALA A 120 -2.38 0.77 13.98
CA ALA A 120 -1.94 -0.02 15.12
C ALA A 120 -0.81 0.73 15.88
N PRO A 121 -0.63 0.49 17.20
CA PRO A 121 -1.33 -0.46 18.05
C PRO A 121 -2.68 0.02 18.60
N GLU A 122 -3.08 1.27 18.37
CA GLU A 122 -4.33 1.84 18.91
C GLU A 122 -5.57 1.15 18.32
N ALA A 123 -5.52 0.81 17.03
CA ALA A 123 -6.51 0.02 16.32
C ALA A 123 -5.83 -1.19 15.64
N PRO A 124 -5.52 -2.27 16.40
CA PRO A 124 -4.98 -3.48 15.80
C PRO A 124 -6.02 -4.13 14.88
N PHE A 125 -5.63 -5.18 14.17
CA PHE A 125 -6.51 -5.94 13.30
C PHE A 125 -7.82 -6.34 14.01
N PRO A 126 -9.01 -6.12 13.39
CA PRO A 126 -9.21 -5.73 12.00
C PRO A 126 -9.39 -4.21 11.76
N GLY A 127 -9.07 -3.33 12.72
CA GLY A 127 -9.42 -1.90 12.71
C GLY A 127 -9.18 -1.17 11.39
N GLY A 128 -7.91 -0.98 10.99
CA GLY A 128 -7.59 -0.29 9.74
C GLY A 128 -8.11 -0.99 8.47
N LEU A 129 -8.25 -2.32 8.48
CA LEU A 129 -8.81 -3.06 7.35
C LEU A 129 -10.31 -2.76 7.17
N GLU A 130 -11.08 -2.72 8.26
CA GLU A 130 -12.50 -2.38 8.18
C GLU A 130 -12.70 -0.91 7.80
N ASP A 131 -11.81 0.00 8.17
CA ASP A 131 -11.87 1.40 7.73
C ASP A 131 -11.69 1.53 6.21
N VAL A 132 -10.71 0.81 5.64
CA VAL A 132 -10.50 0.76 4.18
C VAL A 132 -11.70 0.11 3.49
N TYR A 133 -12.26 -0.96 4.06
CA TYR A 133 -13.44 -1.61 3.50
C TYR A 133 -14.68 -0.69 3.58
N ALA A 134 -14.85 0.09 4.65
CA ALA A 134 -15.93 1.08 4.76
C ALA A 134 -15.83 2.15 3.66
N ALA A 135 -14.62 2.68 3.43
CA ALA A 135 -14.38 3.63 2.36
C ALA A 135 -14.64 3.03 0.97
N LEU A 136 -14.34 1.74 0.75
CA LEU A 136 -14.68 1.04 -0.49
C LEU A 136 -16.19 0.94 -0.70
N ILE A 137 -16.95 0.57 0.34
CA ILE A 137 -18.41 0.49 0.26
C ILE A 137 -19.00 1.86 -0.05
N TRP A 138 -18.57 2.90 0.67
CA TRP A 138 -19.02 4.26 0.42
C TRP A 138 -18.73 4.70 -1.02
N LEU A 139 -17.51 4.46 -1.53
CA LEU A 139 -17.14 4.82 -2.90
C LEU A 139 -18.00 4.10 -3.93
N HIS A 140 -18.29 2.82 -3.72
CA HIS A 140 -19.17 2.05 -4.58
C HIS A 140 -20.61 2.60 -4.56
N ASP A 141 -21.15 2.89 -3.37
CA ASP A 141 -22.53 3.34 -3.22
C ASP A 141 -22.74 4.77 -3.75
N CYS A 142 -21.72 5.63 -3.68
CA CYS A 142 -21.73 6.99 -4.23
C CYS A 142 -21.25 7.07 -5.69
N ALA A 143 -20.85 5.95 -6.32
CA ALA A 143 -20.21 5.95 -7.64
C ALA A 143 -21.06 6.66 -8.70
N GLU A 144 -22.35 6.34 -8.79
CA GLU A 144 -23.27 6.94 -9.77
C GLU A 144 -23.38 8.46 -9.62
N GLU A 145 -23.52 8.95 -8.38
CA GLU A 145 -23.63 10.39 -8.08
C GLU A 145 -22.33 11.15 -8.45
N MET A 146 -21.19 10.47 -8.34
CA MET A 146 -19.87 11.00 -8.74
C MET A 146 -19.56 10.79 -10.23
N GLY A 147 -20.45 10.14 -10.98
CA GLY A 147 -20.24 9.80 -12.40
C GLY A 147 -19.21 8.68 -12.64
N ILE A 148 -18.86 7.93 -11.61
CA ILE A 148 -17.96 6.77 -11.66
C ILE A 148 -18.74 5.53 -12.08
N ASP A 149 -18.16 4.71 -12.94
CA ASP A 149 -18.65 3.35 -13.19
C ASP A 149 -18.18 2.45 -12.04
N SER A 150 -19.12 1.90 -11.26
CA SER A 150 -18.81 1.05 -10.11
C SER A 150 -18.06 -0.23 -10.50
N ASP A 151 -18.17 -0.69 -11.76
CA ASP A 151 -17.40 -1.82 -12.28
C ASP A 151 -15.95 -1.45 -12.65
N ARG A 152 -15.55 -0.17 -12.50
CA ARG A 152 -14.21 0.38 -12.79
C ARG A 152 -13.54 0.99 -11.55
N ILE A 153 -13.87 0.48 -10.37
CA ILE A 153 -13.20 0.81 -9.12
C ILE A 153 -11.99 -0.10 -8.93
N MET A 154 -10.81 0.46 -8.80
CA MET A 154 -9.58 -0.26 -8.45
C MET A 154 -9.17 0.03 -7.01
N VAL A 155 -8.34 -0.83 -6.43
CA VAL A 155 -7.62 -0.53 -5.18
C VAL A 155 -6.13 -0.42 -5.45
N MET A 156 -5.46 0.50 -4.77
CA MET A 156 -4.04 0.72 -4.88
C MET A 156 -3.45 0.94 -3.49
N GLY A 157 -2.27 0.41 -3.21
CA GLY A 157 -1.59 0.70 -1.96
C GLY A 157 -0.12 0.31 -1.97
N ASP A 158 0.65 0.98 -1.12
CA ASP A 158 2.08 0.79 -0.99
C ASP A 158 2.46 0.21 0.38
N SER A 159 3.44 -0.69 0.43
CA SER A 159 3.98 -1.26 1.67
C SER A 159 2.86 -1.84 2.56
N GLY A 160 2.71 -1.37 3.81
CA GLY A 160 1.59 -1.73 4.70
C GLY A 160 0.20 -1.40 4.12
N GLY A 161 0.07 -0.33 3.33
CA GLY A 161 -1.16 -0.03 2.60
C GLY A 161 -1.42 -1.02 1.46
N GLY A 162 -0.36 -1.55 0.85
CA GLY A 162 -0.42 -2.67 -0.09
C GLY A 162 -0.97 -3.96 0.56
N CYS A 163 -0.66 -4.20 1.84
CA CYS A 163 -1.28 -5.27 2.63
C CYS A 163 -2.79 -5.08 2.72
N LEU A 164 -3.22 -3.89 3.17
CA LEU A 164 -4.62 -3.55 3.35
C LEU A 164 -5.38 -3.55 2.01
N ALA A 165 -4.76 -3.13 0.91
CA ALA A 165 -5.33 -3.20 -0.44
C ALA A 165 -5.58 -4.65 -0.87
N ALA A 166 -4.59 -5.54 -0.69
CA ALA A 166 -4.75 -6.97 -0.99
C ALA A 166 -5.81 -7.62 -0.08
N ALA A 167 -5.80 -7.32 1.21
CA ALA A 167 -6.79 -7.81 2.18
C ALA A 167 -8.20 -7.30 1.88
N THR A 168 -8.35 -6.04 1.49
CA THR A 168 -9.62 -5.44 1.05
C THR A 168 -10.15 -6.13 -0.20
N THR A 169 -9.25 -6.50 -1.12
CA THR A 169 -9.62 -7.26 -2.33
C THR A 169 -10.15 -8.64 -2.00
N LEU A 170 -9.50 -9.33 -1.05
CA LEU A 170 -9.97 -10.61 -0.51
C LEU A 170 -11.34 -10.46 0.16
N LEU A 171 -11.52 -9.45 1.02
CA LEU A 171 -12.81 -9.17 1.68
C LEU A 171 -13.92 -8.85 0.67
N ALA A 172 -13.64 -8.04 -0.35
CA ALA A 172 -14.60 -7.69 -1.39
C ALA A 172 -15.10 -8.95 -2.13
N ARG A 173 -14.18 -9.84 -2.52
CA ARG A 173 -14.52 -11.14 -3.13
C ARG A 173 -15.38 -11.99 -2.19
N ASP A 174 -14.96 -12.14 -0.93
CA ASP A 174 -15.59 -13.09 0.00
C ASP A 174 -16.94 -12.59 0.54
N ARG A 175 -17.10 -11.27 0.73
CA ARG A 175 -18.36 -10.65 1.16
C ARG A 175 -19.33 -10.43 0.00
N GLY A 176 -18.83 -10.34 -1.24
CA GLY A 176 -19.65 -10.25 -2.46
C GLY A 176 -20.52 -9.00 -2.59
N LYS A 177 -20.27 -7.95 -1.78
CA LYS A 177 -21.04 -6.69 -1.83
C LYS A 177 -20.59 -5.77 -2.95
N VAL A 178 -19.30 -5.78 -3.25
CA VAL A 178 -18.63 -4.91 -4.23
C VAL A 178 -17.62 -5.72 -5.01
N LYS A 179 -17.37 -5.33 -6.26
CA LYS A 179 -16.36 -5.96 -7.11
C LYS A 179 -15.31 -4.94 -7.48
N LEU A 180 -14.06 -5.26 -7.18
CA LEU A 180 -12.92 -4.47 -7.65
C LEU A 180 -12.54 -4.90 -9.07
N HIS A 181 -12.23 -3.91 -9.90
CA HIS A 181 -11.79 -4.09 -11.27
C HIS A 181 -10.35 -4.61 -11.36
N ALA A 182 -9.47 -4.03 -10.54
CA ALA A 182 -8.05 -4.34 -10.45
C ALA A 182 -7.48 -4.01 -9.07
N GLN A 183 -6.31 -4.56 -8.77
CA GLN A 183 -5.50 -4.16 -7.61
C GLN A 183 -4.06 -3.81 -8.05
N VAL A 184 -3.55 -2.68 -7.55
CA VAL A 184 -2.18 -2.20 -7.80
C VAL A 184 -1.41 -2.21 -6.48
N LEU A 185 -0.48 -3.14 -6.34
CA LEU A 185 0.25 -3.40 -5.10
C LEU A 185 1.71 -2.95 -5.27
N ILE A 186 2.09 -1.91 -4.55
CA ILE A 186 3.46 -1.37 -4.58
C ILE A 186 4.21 -1.94 -3.38
N TYR A 187 5.19 -2.83 -3.65
CA TYR A 187 6.01 -3.56 -2.67
C TYR A 187 5.23 -3.99 -1.41
N PRO A 188 4.11 -4.70 -1.56
CA PRO A 188 3.16 -4.90 -0.47
C PRO A 188 3.75 -5.74 0.68
N MET A 189 3.45 -5.35 1.92
CA MET A 189 3.84 -6.09 3.13
C MET A 189 2.83 -7.24 3.38
N LEU A 190 3.12 -8.47 2.95
CA LEU A 190 2.12 -9.55 2.84
C LEU A 190 2.25 -10.69 3.86
N ASP A 191 3.45 -10.98 4.35
CA ASP A 191 3.72 -12.13 5.24
C ASP A 191 4.21 -11.68 6.62
N LEU A 192 3.43 -11.98 7.67
CA LEU A 192 3.80 -11.62 9.04
C LEU A 192 5.11 -12.26 9.53
N ARG A 193 5.57 -13.32 8.87
CA ARG A 193 6.81 -14.01 9.24
C ARG A 193 8.05 -13.30 8.73
N THR A 194 7.93 -12.42 7.73
CA THR A 194 9.05 -11.80 7.03
C THR A 194 9.93 -10.99 7.98
N GLY A 195 11.23 -11.25 7.93
CA GLY A 195 12.22 -10.67 8.85
C GLY A 195 12.29 -11.30 10.24
N GLY A 196 11.44 -12.29 10.55
CA GLY A 196 11.49 -13.09 11.77
C GLY A 196 12.17 -14.44 11.57
N ALA A 197 12.36 -15.18 12.66
CA ALA A 197 13.02 -16.50 12.64
C ALA A 197 12.28 -17.58 11.80
N ASN A 198 10.99 -17.38 11.54
CA ASN A 198 10.16 -18.30 10.76
C ASN A 198 9.88 -17.79 9.33
N ALA A 199 10.61 -16.76 8.88
CA ALA A 199 10.45 -16.22 7.53
C ALA A 199 10.71 -17.32 6.48
N PRO A 200 9.90 -17.40 5.41
CA PRO A 200 10.14 -18.36 4.33
C PRO A 200 11.46 -18.14 3.58
N SER A 201 12.00 -16.91 3.65
CA SER A 201 13.28 -16.51 3.07
C SER A 201 14.03 -15.62 4.07
N ASP A 202 15.35 -15.76 4.12
CA ASP A 202 16.26 -14.90 4.89
C ASP A 202 17.48 -14.52 4.04
N ASP A 203 17.22 -13.83 2.93
CA ASP A 203 18.27 -13.30 2.06
C ASP A 203 18.96 -12.11 2.72
N PRO A 204 20.26 -12.18 3.08
CA PRO A 204 20.96 -11.10 3.76
C PRO A 204 21.11 -9.82 2.91
N THR A 205 20.74 -9.85 1.63
CA THR A 205 20.78 -8.70 0.73
C THR A 205 19.52 -7.83 0.74
N THR A 206 18.45 -8.28 1.40
CA THR A 206 17.19 -7.53 1.51
C THR A 206 17.01 -6.92 2.89
N GLY A 207 16.17 -5.89 3.02
CA GLY A 207 15.72 -5.36 4.33
C GLY A 207 16.82 -4.78 5.23
N GLU A 208 17.89 -4.27 4.63
CA GLU A 208 18.97 -3.54 5.34
C GLU A 208 18.65 -2.05 5.50
N PHE A 209 17.88 -1.47 4.56
CA PHE A 209 17.63 -0.03 4.49
C PHE A 209 16.14 0.30 4.45
N VAL A 210 15.79 1.50 4.93
CA VAL A 210 14.44 2.10 4.93
C VAL A 210 13.43 1.34 5.78
N TRP A 211 13.14 0.07 5.45
CA TRP A 211 12.29 -0.83 6.22
C TRP A 211 13.06 -2.10 6.57
N THR A 212 13.38 -2.25 7.84
CA THR A 212 14.24 -3.33 8.35
C THR A 212 13.44 -4.52 8.87
N ARG A 213 14.10 -5.66 9.01
CA ARG A 213 13.51 -6.87 9.63
C ARG A 213 12.94 -6.60 11.02
N ALA A 214 13.66 -5.87 11.86
CA ALA A 214 13.25 -5.56 13.22
C ALA A 214 11.99 -4.67 13.24
N GLN A 215 11.97 -3.62 12.41
CA GLN A 215 10.80 -2.76 12.22
C GLN A 215 9.60 -3.55 11.73
N ASN A 216 9.79 -4.43 10.75
CA ASN A 216 8.73 -5.26 10.20
C ASN A 216 8.11 -6.18 11.26
N GLN A 217 8.93 -6.84 12.07
CA GLN A 217 8.45 -7.71 13.15
C GLN A 217 7.74 -6.92 14.26
N HIS A 218 8.20 -5.71 14.58
CA HIS A 218 7.50 -4.83 15.51
C HIS A 218 6.13 -4.40 14.95
N ALA A 219 6.09 -3.94 13.70
CA ALA A 219 4.85 -3.52 13.05
C ALA A 219 3.84 -4.67 12.99
N TRP A 220 4.23 -5.86 12.55
CA TRP A 220 3.36 -7.04 12.55
C TRP A 220 2.86 -7.42 13.94
N SER A 221 3.68 -7.27 14.98
CA SER A 221 3.26 -7.50 16.37
C SER A 221 2.15 -6.53 16.80
N ALA A 222 2.33 -5.24 16.53
CA ALA A 222 1.33 -4.21 16.82
C ALA A 222 0.02 -4.45 16.03
N VAL A 223 0.14 -4.72 14.73
CA VAL A 223 -1.02 -4.94 13.83
C VAL A 223 -1.78 -6.21 14.19
N ARG A 224 -1.08 -7.31 14.47
CA ARG A 224 -1.70 -8.58 14.88
C ARG A 224 -2.48 -8.43 16.19
N GLY A 225 -1.97 -7.62 17.12
CA GLY A 225 -2.54 -7.47 18.46
C GLY A 225 -2.73 -8.84 19.14
N LYS A 226 -3.98 -9.21 19.39
CA LYS A 226 -4.35 -10.46 20.09
C LYS A 226 -4.87 -11.57 19.17
N LEU A 227 -4.81 -11.39 17.85
CA LEU A 227 -5.33 -12.38 16.91
C LEU A 227 -4.56 -13.71 17.01
N ALA A 228 -5.30 -14.80 17.20
CA ALA A 228 -4.74 -16.14 17.23
C ALA A 228 -4.33 -16.60 15.82
N ALA A 229 -3.34 -17.50 15.73
CA ALA A 229 -2.82 -17.96 14.43
C ALA A 229 -3.79 -18.92 13.70
N ASP A 230 -4.76 -19.48 14.41
CA ASP A 230 -5.83 -20.36 13.92
C ASP A 230 -7.16 -19.61 13.69
N ASP A 231 -7.20 -18.29 13.90
CA ASP A 231 -8.39 -17.48 13.61
C ASP A 231 -8.68 -17.55 12.09
N PRO A 232 -9.92 -17.83 11.66
CA PRO A 232 -10.27 -17.94 10.24
C PRO A 232 -9.99 -16.64 9.46
N ARG A 233 -9.87 -15.50 10.15
CA ARG A 233 -9.58 -14.19 9.55
C ARG A 233 -8.08 -13.95 9.33
N PHE A 234 -7.21 -14.88 9.72
CA PHE A 234 -5.75 -14.69 9.68
C PHE A 234 -5.22 -14.38 8.28
N GLY A 235 -5.85 -14.93 7.23
CA GLY A 235 -5.53 -14.60 5.84
C GLY A 235 -5.86 -13.17 5.43
N TYR A 236 -6.74 -12.46 6.15
CA TYR A 236 -6.99 -11.03 5.92
C TYR A 236 -6.03 -10.14 6.71
N LEU A 237 -5.45 -10.63 7.81
CA LEU A 237 -4.34 -9.96 8.49
C LEU A 237 -3.08 -10.04 7.64
N SER A 238 -2.75 -11.23 7.14
CA SER A 238 -1.56 -11.50 6.34
C SER A 238 -1.97 -12.25 5.07
N PRO A 239 -2.15 -11.55 3.93
CA PRO A 239 -2.62 -12.14 2.68
C PRO A 239 -1.78 -13.32 2.16
N ALA A 240 -0.50 -13.39 2.54
CA ALA A 240 0.34 -14.56 2.25
C ALA A 240 -0.22 -15.88 2.80
N PHE A 241 -1.07 -15.85 3.82
CA PHE A 241 -1.72 -17.03 4.42
C PHE A 241 -3.08 -17.38 3.81
N MET A 242 -3.65 -16.52 2.96
CA MET A 242 -4.97 -16.78 2.39
C MET A 242 -4.94 -18.02 1.47
N PRO A 243 -5.65 -19.13 1.75
CA PRO A 243 -5.46 -20.38 1.00
C PRO A 243 -5.87 -20.30 -0.47
N ASP A 244 -6.99 -19.63 -0.75
CA ASP A 244 -7.56 -19.48 -2.08
C ASP A 244 -7.47 -18.03 -2.56
N LEU A 245 -6.78 -17.84 -3.69
CA LEU A 245 -6.64 -16.55 -4.38
C LEU A 245 -7.43 -16.50 -5.69
N SER A 246 -8.23 -17.53 -5.99
CA SER A 246 -9.07 -17.54 -7.19
C SER A 246 -10.14 -16.46 -7.14
N GLY A 247 -10.55 -15.97 -8.31
CA GLY A 247 -11.57 -14.94 -8.44
C GLY A 247 -11.12 -13.52 -8.03
N LEU A 248 -9.85 -13.32 -7.67
CA LEU A 248 -9.30 -11.98 -7.47
C LEU A 248 -9.15 -11.24 -8.80
N PRO A 249 -9.22 -9.90 -8.80
CA PRO A 249 -9.14 -9.10 -10.01
C PRO A 249 -7.73 -9.06 -10.59
N ALA A 250 -7.58 -8.47 -11.78
CA ALA A 250 -6.27 -8.27 -12.39
C ALA A 250 -5.33 -7.52 -11.43
N THR A 251 -4.09 -7.98 -11.34
CA THR A 251 -3.14 -7.50 -10.33
C THR A 251 -1.87 -6.98 -10.99
N PHE A 252 -1.38 -5.83 -10.55
CA PHE A 252 -0.05 -5.34 -10.86
C PHE A 252 0.75 -5.22 -9.57
N ILE A 253 1.94 -5.82 -9.53
CA ILE A 253 2.84 -5.80 -8.38
C ILE A 253 4.19 -5.22 -8.79
N ILE A 254 4.77 -4.37 -7.96
CA ILE A 254 6.17 -3.96 -8.11
C ILE A 254 6.93 -4.21 -6.81
N THR A 255 8.22 -4.51 -6.90
CA THR A 255 9.08 -4.64 -5.71
C THR A 255 10.54 -4.38 -6.06
N GLY A 256 11.36 -4.09 -5.06
CA GLY A 256 12.80 -3.87 -5.24
C GLY A 256 13.62 -5.14 -5.04
N ALA A 257 14.73 -5.30 -5.77
CA ALA A 257 15.62 -6.45 -5.61
C ALA A 257 16.32 -6.51 -4.24
N LEU A 258 16.40 -5.38 -3.53
CA LEU A 258 16.94 -5.23 -2.17
C LEU A 258 15.84 -4.95 -1.13
N ASP A 259 14.57 -4.97 -1.54
CA ASP A 259 13.42 -4.79 -0.66
C ASP A 259 13.23 -6.03 0.22
N LEU A 260 12.89 -5.81 1.50
CA LEU A 260 12.53 -6.88 2.42
C LEU A 260 11.36 -7.73 1.90
N PHE A 261 10.41 -7.12 1.19
CA PHE A 261 9.20 -7.79 0.72
C PHE A 261 9.35 -8.51 -0.62
N ARG A 262 10.51 -8.42 -1.26
CA ARG A 262 10.78 -9.01 -2.59
C ARG A 262 10.30 -10.46 -2.73
N ASP A 263 10.66 -11.31 -1.79
CA ASP A 263 10.40 -12.75 -1.90
C ASP A 263 8.94 -13.12 -1.58
N GLU A 264 8.30 -12.39 -0.66
CA GLU A 264 6.86 -12.56 -0.40
C GLU A 264 6.01 -12.04 -1.56
N ASP A 265 6.41 -10.95 -2.21
CA ASP A 265 5.76 -10.39 -3.41
C ASP A 265 5.85 -11.35 -4.60
N ILE A 266 7.05 -11.90 -4.87
CA ILE A 266 7.25 -12.91 -5.91
C ILE A 266 6.40 -14.15 -5.62
N THR A 267 6.38 -14.58 -4.35
CA THR A 267 5.60 -15.76 -3.94
C THR A 267 4.10 -15.50 -4.13
N PHE A 268 3.61 -14.33 -3.74
CA PHE A 268 2.20 -13.97 -3.88
C PHE A 268 1.78 -13.86 -5.35
N ALA A 269 2.58 -13.21 -6.20
CA ALA A 269 2.36 -13.16 -7.65
C ALA A 269 2.30 -14.56 -8.27
N HIS A 270 3.22 -15.45 -7.87
CA HIS A 270 3.23 -16.83 -8.35
C HIS A 270 1.96 -17.58 -7.93
N ARG A 271 1.46 -17.36 -6.71
CA ARG A 271 0.21 -17.97 -6.24
C ARG A 271 -1.02 -17.42 -6.98
N LEU A 272 -1.04 -16.12 -7.30
CA LEU A 272 -2.07 -15.52 -8.14
C LEU A 272 -2.11 -16.15 -9.54
N TRP A 273 -0.96 -16.36 -10.19
CA TRP A 273 -0.90 -17.08 -11.46
C TRP A 273 -1.41 -18.52 -11.36
N LYS A 274 -1.05 -19.24 -10.29
CA LYS A 274 -1.58 -20.60 -10.04
C LYS A 274 -3.09 -20.63 -9.84
N ALA A 275 -3.67 -19.53 -9.36
CA ALA A 275 -5.11 -19.33 -9.22
C ALA A 275 -5.78 -18.75 -10.48
N ALA A 276 -5.05 -18.67 -11.61
CA ALA A 276 -5.50 -18.12 -12.89
C ALA A 276 -5.89 -16.62 -12.84
N VAL A 277 -5.32 -15.86 -11.90
CA VAL A 277 -5.47 -14.40 -11.85
C VAL A 277 -4.48 -13.75 -12.83
N PRO A 278 -4.93 -12.85 -13.73
CA PRO A 278 -4.02 -12.06 -14.56
C PRO A 278 -3.15 -11.20 -13.65
N THR A 279 -1.84 -11.45 -13.64
CA THR A 279 -0.92 -10.74 -12.75
C THR A 279 0.35 -10.36 -13.49
N GLU A 280 0.79 -9.13 -13.33
CA GLU A 280 2.11 -8.65 -13.75
C GLU A 280 2.93 -8.31 -12.51
N LEU A 281 4.21 -8.67 -12.54
CA LEU A 281 5.18 -8.39 -11.50
C LEU A 281 6.43 -7.76 -12.12
N ILE A 282 6.90 -6.65 -11.56
CA ILE A 282 8.20 -6.07 -11.91
C ILE A 282 9.10 -6.05 -10.66
N VAL A 283 10.25 -6.69 -10.76
CA VAL A 283 11.32 -6.61 -9.74
C VAL A 283 12.40 -5.67 -10.26
N TYR A 284 12.61 -4.54 -9.57
CA TYR A 284 13.57 -3.52 -9.98
C TYR A 284 14.97 -3.83 -9.42
N ALA A 285 15.97 -3.89 -10.29
CA ALA A 285 17.36 -4.02 -9.85
C ALA A 285 17.79 -2.83 -9.00
N ASN A 286 18.68 -3.05 -8.03
CA ASN A 286 19.31 -2.03 -7.19
C ASN A 286 18.34 -1.19 -6.31
N ALA A 287 17.06 -1.55 -6.30
CA ALA A 287 15.99 -0.87 -5.57
C ALA A 287 15.83 -1.41 -4.13
N VAL A 288 15.84 -0.50 -3.16
CA VAL A 288 15.47 -0.75 -1.75
C VAL A 288 13.97 -0.54 -1.54
N HIS A 289 13.46 -0.67 -0.31
CA HIS A 289 12.06 -0.31 -0.01
C HIS A 289 11.79 1.19 -0.24
N ALA A 290 10.60 1.53 -0.76
CA ALA A 290 10.18 2.91 -1.08
C ALA A 290 11.11 3.70 -2.04
N PHE A 291 11.85 2.98 -2.88
CA PHE A 291 12.77 3.52 -3.87
C PHE A 291 12.13 4.44 -4.92
N ASP A 292 10.83 4.27 -5.18
CA ASP A 292 10.03 5.08 -6.08
C ASP A 292 9.72 6.47 -5.51
N LEU A 293 9.93 6.71 -4.22
CA LEU A 293 9.79 8.05 -3.62
C LEU A 293 11.03 8.91 -3.82
N LEU A 294 12.18 8.28 -4.08
CA LEU A 294 13.48 8.95 -4.14
C LEU A 294 13.72 9.64 -5.51
N PRO A 295 14.29 10.85 -5.53
CA PRO A 295 14.57 11.59 -6.76
C PRO A 295 15.75 10.93 -7.48
N SER A 296 15.46 10.21 -8.57
CA SER A 296 16.43 9.45 -9.36
C SER A 296 15.81 8.98 -10.68
N ALA A 297 16.63 8.59 -11.65
CA ALA A 297 16.16 7.96 -12.89
C ALA A 297 15.37 6.67 -12.63
N LEU A 298 15.78 5.87 -11.62
CA LEU A 298 15.05 4.69 -11.19
C LEU A 298 13.66 5.05 -10.65
N GLY A 299 13.58 6.05 -9.77
CA GLY A 299 12.30 6.51 -9.22
C GLY A 299 11.35 7.04 -10.30
N GLU A 300 11.85 7.82 -11.27
CA GLU A 300 11.04 8.28 -12.40
C GLU A 300 10.53 7.13 -13.26
N ARG A 301 11.39 6.14 -13.54
CA ARG A 301 11.00 4.94 -14.29
C ARG A 301 9.86 4.20 -13.59
N VAL A 302 9.95 4.02 -12.28
CA VAL A 302 8.93 3.27 -11.52
C VAL A 302 7.60 4.01 -11.53
N ARG A 303 7.61 5.33 -11.29
CA ARG A 303 6.39 6.15 -11.36
C ARG A 303 5.74 6.09 -12.75
N HIS A 304 6.55 6.09 -13.80
CA HIS A 304 6.07 5.90 -15.16
C HIS A 304 5.45 4.51 -15.38
N ASP A 305 6.13 3.45 -14.97
CA ASP A 305 5.65 2.06 -15.13
C ASP A 305 4.34 1.83 -14.34
N VAL A 306 4.20 2.41 -13.13
CA VAL A 306 2.95 2.40 -12.35
C VAL A 306 1.84 3.17 -13.06
N LEU A 307 2.12 4.36 -13.61
CA LEU A 307 1.15 5.14 -14.38
C LEU A 307 0.63 4.36 -15.61
N GLU A 308 1.53 3.71 -16.35
CA GLU A 308 1.16 2.92 -17.52
C GLU A 308 0.37 1.65 -17.13
N ALA A 309 0.74 1.02 -16.01
CA ALA A 309 -0.04 -0.10 -15.48
C ALA A 309 -1.45 0.31 -15.10
N VAL A 310 -1.61 1.45 -14.41
CA VAL A 310 -2.93 2.03 -14.10
C VAL A 310 -3.70 2.28 -15.39
N ARG A 311 -3.12 2.97 -16.39
CA ARG A 311 -3.78 3.24 -17.68
C ARG A 311 -4.26 1.99 -18.40
N ARG A 312 -3.49 0.91 -18.34
CA ARG A 312 -3.86 -0.37 -18.96
C ARG A 312 -4.97 -1.10 -18.20
N LEU A 313 -5.03 -0.92 -16.89
CA LEU A 313 -6.04 -1.53 -16.01
C LEU A 313 -7.35 -0.73 -15.97
N LEU A 314 -7.37 0.52 -16.45
CA LEU A 314 -8.58 1.33 -16.59
C LEU A 314 -9.47 0.83 -17.73
#